data_AF-A0A3C0EE16-F1
#
_entry.id   AF-A0A3C0EE16-F1
#
_cell.length_a   1.000
_cell.length_b   1.000
_cell.length_c   1.000
_cell.angle_alpha   90.00
_cell.angle_beta   90.00
_cell.angle_gamma   90.00
#
_symmetry.space_group_name_H-M   'P 1'
#
loop_
_entity.id
_entity.type
_entity.pdbx_description
1 polymer ?
#
loop_
_entity_poly.entity_id
_entity_poly.type
_entity_poly.pdbx_seq_one_letter_code
_entity_poly.pdbx_strand_id
1 'polypeptide(L)'
;MNGEIDATTLTEPYITVAEKAGCRIMVLSPFHGTEVANPGVDTETYAAFNRAVKIAVGRINADKRKYLQYFIDAYKSDPEVAALTVDDLNPSRLQVVDPSPIPEEELQRTYEWMLGWDMLDGGTGAEDLVDGQKQTEAHDLAASSD
;
A
#
# COMPACT_ATOMS: atom_id res chain seq x y z
N MET A 1 -20.46 13.71 -9.64
CA MET A 1 -21.62 13.05 -8.98
C MET A 1 -22.86 13.07 -9.87
N ASN A 2 -22.73 12.64 -11.13
CA ASN A 2 -23.79 12.81 -12.13
C ASN A 2 -24.87 11.71 -12.10
N GLY A 3 -24.81 10.81 -11.11
CA GLY A 3 -25.76 9.70 -10.96
C GLY A 3 -25.58 8.55 -11.95
N GLU A 4 -24.44 8.47 -12.64
CA GLU A 4 -24.17 7.43 -13.65
C GLU A 4 -23.88 6.04 -13.04
N ILE A 5 -23.36 6.02 -11.81
CA ILE A 5 -23.07 4.81 -11.05
C ILE A 5 -23.54 4.99 -9.60
N ASP A 6 -23.97 3.90 -8.97
CA ASP A 6 -24.45 3.89 -7.58
C ASP A 6 -23.30 3.90 -6.54
N ALA A 7 -22.13 3.33 -6.90
CA ALA A 7 -20.96 3.22 -6.04
C ALA A 7 -19.67 3.06 -6.85
N THR A 8 -18.53 3.42 -6.25
CA THR A 8 -17.18 3.20 -6.80
C THR A 8 -16.16 3.01 -5.68
N THR A 9 -14.96 2.56 -6.03
CA THR A 9 -13.81 2.41 -5.13
C THR A 9 -12.86 3.59 -5.31
N LEU A 10 -12.47 4.23 -4.20
CA LEU A 10 -11.57 5.38 -4.18
C LEU A 10 -10.46 5.17 -3.17
N THR A 11 -9.34 5.87 -3.38
CA THR A 11 -8.25 6.03 -2.41
C THR A 11 -8.13 7.49 -2.03
N GLU A 12 -7.41 7.81 -0.95
CA GLU A 12 -7.08 9.22 -0.68
C GLU A 12 -6.24 9.80 -1.84
N PRO A 13 -6.43 11.09 -2.20
CA PRO A 13 -7.31 12.08 -1.56
C PRO A 13 -8.79 12.05 -2.02
N TYR A 14 -9.14 11.19 -2.98
CA TYR A 14 -10.46 11.20 -3.61
C TYR A 14 -11.59 10.70 -2.71
N ILE A 15 -11.28 9.89 -1.68
CA ILE A 15 -12.24 9.59 -0.61
C ILE A 15 -12.71 10.90 0.04
N THR A 16 -11.76 11.77 0.43
CA THR A 16 -12.06 13.06 1.05
C THR A 16 -12.81 14.00 0.09
N VAL A 17 -12.42 14.03 -1.19
CA VAL A 17 -13.18 14.77 -2.22
C VAL A 17 -14.64 14.33 -2.26
N ALA A 18 -14.89 13.01 -2.33
CA ALA A 18 -16.25 12.46 -2.39
C ALA A 18 -17.06 12.76 -1.11
N GLU A 19 -16.44 12.68 0.07
CA GLU A 19 -17.12 13.01 1.34
C GLU A 19 -17.53 14.49 1.42
N LYS A 20 -16.67 15.41 0.97
CA LYS A 20 -17.02 16.85 0.89
C LYS A 20 -18.14 17.11 -0.11
N ALA A 21 -18.27 16.23 -1.10
CA ALA A 21 -19.34 16.23 -2.09
C ALA A 21 -20.65 15.62 -1.54
N GLY A 22 -20.65 15.06 -0.32
CA GLY A 22 -21.82 14.47 0.33
C GLY A 22 -21.96 12.95 0.16
N CYS A 23 -20.96 12.28 -0.43
CA CYS A 23 -20.91 10.83 -0.43
C CYS A 23 -20.55 10.27 0.96
N ARG A 24 -20.76 8.97 1.15
CA ARG A 24 -20.36 8.25 2.36
C ARG A 24 -19.62 6.97 2.01
N ILE A 25 -18.71 6.57 2.88
CA ILE A 25 -18.01 5.30 2.78
C ILE A 25 -18.98 4.16 3.17
N MET A 26 -19.11 3.16 2.31
CA MET A 26 -19.86 1.93 2.61
C MET A 26 -18.97 0.87 3.26
N VAL A 27 -17.74 0.72 2.76
CA VAL A 27 -16.72 -0.21 3.25
C VAL A 27 -15.37 0.47 3.11
N LEU A 28 -14.49 0.30 4.11
CA LEU A 28 -13.10 0.73 4.07
C LEU A 28 -12.20 -0.48 4.32
N SER A 29 -11.26 -0.73 3.42
CA SER A 29 -10.22 -1.74 3.60
C SER A 29 -8.86 -1.10 3.42
N PRO A 30 -7.94 -1.19 4.38
CA PRO A 30 -6.53 -0.84 4.17
C PRO A 30 -5.93 -1.72 3.07
N PHE A 31 -4.95 -1.18 2.34
CA PHE A 31 -4.14 -1.96 1.41
C PHE A 31 -3.04 -2.71 2.16
N HIS A 32 -2.85 -3.99 1.82
CA HIS A 32 -1.62 -4.70 2.11
C HIS A 32 -0.73 -4.57 0.87
N GLY A 33 0.33 -3.75 0.98
CA GLY A 33 1.27 -3.53 -0.13
C GLY A 33 2.30 -4.64 -0.20
N THR A 34 2.65 -5.05 -1.41
CA THR A 34 3.79 -5.92 -1.70
C THR A 34 4.80 -5.17 -2.55
N GLU A 35 6.08 -5.44 -2.36
CA GLU A 35 7.15 -4.79 -3.09
C GLU A 35 7.57 -5.67 -4.27
N VAL A 36 7.73 -5.06 -5.44
CA VAL A 36 8.23 -5.73 -6.64
C VAL A 36 9.58 -5.13 -6.99
N ALA A 37 10.61 -5.98 -7.00
CA ALA A 37 11.97 -5.59 -7.30
C ALA A 37 12.44 -6.20 -8.62
N ASN A 38 13.38 -5.53 -9.29
CA ASN A 38 14.08 -6.11 -10.42
C ASN A 38 14.92 -7.33 -9.94
N PRO A 39 15.07 -8.40 -10.73
CA PRO A 39 15.94 -9.54 -10.38
C PRO A 39 17.36 -9.17 -9.97
N GLY A 40 17.90 -8.05 -10.46
CA GLY A 40 19.23 -7.54 -10.12
C GLY A 40 19.34 -6.84 -8.75
N VAL A 41 18.26 -6.69 -7.99
CA VAL A 41 18.32 -6.22 -6.60
C VAL A 41 18.79 -7.37 -5.73
N ASP A 42 19.97 -7.20 -5.12
CA ASP A 42 20.55 -8.17 -4.19
C ASP A 42 19.99 -8.02 -2.77
N THR A 43 20.27 -9.03 -1.94
CA THR A 43 19.82 -9.10 -0.54
C THR A 43 20.27 -7.90 0.29
N GLU A 44 21.49 -7.40 0.07
CA GLU A 44 22.03 -6.26 0.84
C GLU A 44 21.31 -4.96 0.50
N THR A 45 21.09 -4.71 -0.79
CA THR A 45 20.33 -3.56 -1.29
C THR A 45 18.89 -3.63 -0.79
N TYR A 46 18.28 -4.82 -0.82
CA TYR A 46 16.91 -4.99 -0.35
C TYR A 46 16.81 -4.77 1.17
N ALA A 47 17.75 -5.28 1.96
CA ALA A 47 17.80 -5.03 3.40
C ALA A 47 18.00 -3.54 3.72
N ALA A 48 18.83 -2.83 2.95
CA ALA A 48 19.01 -1.39 3.09
C ALA A 48 17.71 -0.61 2.82
N PHE A 49 16.97 -1.03 1.79
CA PHE A 49 15.65 -0.48 1.50
C PHE A 49 14.66 -0.74 2.65
N ASN A 50 14.58 -1.97 3.17
CA ASN A 50 13.70 -2.32 4.30
C ASN A 50 14.00 -1.48 5.55
N ARG A 51 15.28 -1.22 5.85
CA ARG A 51 15.67 -0.31 6.95
C ARG A 51 15.16 1.12 6.71
N ALA A 52 15.29 1.63 5.48
CA ALA A 52 14.78 2.96 5.14
C ALA A 52 13.26 3.06 5.27
N VAL A 53 12.53 2.02 4.84
CA VAL A 53 11.07 1.93 4.99
C VAL A 53 10.68 1.90 6.48
N LYS A 54 11.34 1.07 7.31
CA LYS A 54 11.11 1.03 8.76
C LYS A 54 11.28 2.39 9.43
N ILE A 55 12.33 3.15 9.05
CA ILE A 55 12.53 4.52 9.54
C ILE A 55 11.39 5.44 9.08
N ALA A 56 10.93 5.32 7.84
CA ALA A 56 9.81 6.11 7.33
C ALA A 56 8.50 5.79 8.07
N VAL A 57 8.21 4.51 8.31
CA VAL A 57 7.07 4.03 9.11
C VAL A 57 7.09 4.67 10.50
N GLY A 58 8.23 4.61 11.19
CA GLY A 58 8.40 5.24 12.51
C GLY A 58 8.14 6.74 12.48
N ARG A 59 8.65 7.46 11.47
CA ARG A 59 8.43 8.90 11.31
C ARG A 59 6.96 9.25 11.02
N ILE A 60 6.31 8.49 10.13
CA ILE A 60 4.90 8.68 9.77
C ILE A 60 4.01 8.42 10.99
N ASN A 61 4.24 7.32 11.71
CA ASN A 61 3.43 6.99 12.88
C ASN A 61 3.64 7.97 14.05
N ALA A 62 4.81 8.61 14.16
CA ALA A 62 5.05 9.65 15.16
C ALA A 62 4.27 10.95 14.91
N ASP A 63 4.04 11.31 13.64
CA ASP A 63 3.25 12.49 13.26
C ASP A 63 2.64 12.32 11.87
N LYS A 64 1.49 11.64 11.80
CA LYS A 64 0.81 11.38 10.52
C LYS A 64 0.41 12.66 9.81
N ARG A 65 0.03 13.70 10.57
CA ARG A 65 -0.47 14.96 10.03
C ARG A 65 0.57 15.65 9.16
N LYS A 66 1.85 15.58 9.55
CA LYS A 66 2.98 16.09 8.77
C LYS A 66 3.06 15.51 7.35
N TYR A 67 2.60 14.29 7.15
CA TYR A 67 2.71 13.57 5.87
C TYR A 67 1.44 13.67 5.00
N LEU A 68 0.32 14.17 5.53
CA LEU A 68 -0.94 14.24 4.78
C LEU A 68 -0.89 15.20 3.58
N GLN A 69 -0.04 16.22 3.62
CA GLN A 69 0.15 17.14 2.48
C GLN A 69 0.57 16.41 1.20
N TYR A 70 1.27 15.28 1.30
CA TYR A 70 1.70 14.51 0.13
C TYR A 70 0.51 13.97 -0.69
N PHE A 71 -0.63 13.66 -0.08
CA PHE A 71 -1.83 13.24 -0.82
C PHE A 71 -2.38 14.38 -1.70
N ILE A 72 -2.28 15.62 -1.23
CA ILE A 72 -2.72 16.81 -1.98
C ILE A 72 -1.71 17.11 -3.08
N ASP A 73 -0.42 17.15 -2.74
CA ASP A 73 0.64 17.52 -3.67
C ASP A 73 0.75 16.57 -4.87
N ALA A 74 0.50 15.27 -4.66
CA ALA A 74 0.55 14.24 -5.70
C ALA A 74 -0.51 14.45 -6.80
N TYR A 75 -1.67 15.03 -6.46
CA TYR A 75 -2.80 15.19 -7.37
C TYR A 75 -3.25 16.65 -7.52
N LYS A 76 -2.42 17.63 -7.14
CA LYS A 76 -2.73 19.07 -7.12
C LYS A 76 -3.12 19.67 -8.48
N SER A 77 -2.93 18.96 -9.58
CA SER A 77 -3.42 19.37 -10.90
C SER A 77 -4.95 19.26 -11.01
N ASP A 78 -5.57 18.43 -10.17
CA ASP A 78 -7.00 18.31 -10.03
C ASP A 78 -7.53 19.45 -9.13
N PRO A 79 -8.43 20.31 -9.61
CA PRO A 79 -8.97 21.43 -8.83
C PRO A 79 -9.67 21.01 -7.54
N GLU A 80 -10.35 19.85 -7.52
CA GLU A 80 -11.06 19.38 -6.33
C GLU A 80 -10.07 18.95 -5.24
N VAL A 81 -8.97 18.33 -5.63
CA VAL A 81 -7.87 17.98 -4.70
C VAL A 81 -7.11 19.23 -4.26
N ALA A 82 -6.81 20.15 -5.18
CA ALA A 82 -6.09 21.39 -4.88
C ALA A 82 -6.83 22.29 -3.88
N ALA A 83 -8.16 22.17 -3.79
CA ALA A 83 -9.00 22.88 -2.83
C ALA A 83 -8.99 22.24 -1.42
N LEU A 84 -8.43 21.04 -1.26
CA LEU A 84 -8.31 20.39 0.04
C LEU A 84 -7.20 21.05 0.88
N THR A 85 -7.38 20.94 2.19
CA THR A 85 -6.38 21.25 3.20
C THR A 85 -6.05 20.00 4.00
N VAL A 86 -4.92 20.01 4.72
CA VAL A 86 -4.56 18.90 5.63
C VAL A 86 -5.65 18.63 6.67
N ASP A 87 -6.45 19.63 7.05
CA ASP A 87 -7.56 19.49 7.99
C ASP A 87 -8.77 18.74 7.42
N ASP A 88 -8.88 18.65 6.09
CA ASP A 88 -9.93 17.86 5.45
C ASP A 88 -9.63 16.36 5.47
N LEU A 89 -8.35 15.99 5.55
CA LEU A 89 -7.90 14.59 5.47
C LEU A 89 -7.97 13.91 6.85
N ASN A 90 -8.45 12.66 6.88
CA ASN A 90 -8.50 11.87 8.12
C ASN A 90 -7.18 11.12 8.37
N PRO A 91 -6.40 11.46 9.42
CA PRO A 91 -5.13 10.80 9.71
C PRO A 91 -5.25 9.28 9.98
N SER A 92 -6.42 8.77 10.38
CA SER A 92 -6.62 7.34 10.64
C SER A 92 -6.57 6.48 9.37
N ARG A 93 -6.71 7.10 8.19
CA ARG A 93 -6.65 6.43 6.88
C ARG A 93 -5.21 6.24 6.39
N LEU A 94 -4.25 7.00 6.92
CA LEU A 94 -2.83 6.76 6.70
C LEU A 94 -2.36 5.66 7.65
N GLN A 95 -2.32 4.42 7.14
CA GLN A 95 -1.90 3.24 7.88
C GLN A 95 -0.63 2.68 7.23
N VAL A 96 0.43 2.60 8.03
CA VAL A 96 1.72 2.03 7.64
C VAL A 96 2.24 1.16 8.77
N VAL A 97 2.78 0.00 8.41
CA VAL A 97 3.37 -0.99 9.32
C VAL A 97 4.80 -1.24 8.86
N ASP A 98 5.63 -1.78 9.76
CA ASP A 98 7.00 -2.15 9.42
C ASP A 98 6.98 -3.21 8.29
N PRO A 99 7.95 -3.18 7.37
CA PRO A 99 8.03 -4.15 6.30
C PRO A 99 8.33 -5.54 6.88
N SER A 100 7.59 -6.55 6.43
CA SER A 100 7.74 -7.94 6.85
C SER A 100 7.63 -8.87 5.64
N PRO A 101 8.16 -10.11 5.74
CA PRO A 101 7.92 -11.13 4.73
C PRO A 101 6.43 -11.30 4.41
N ILE A 102 6.09 -11.56 3.15
CA ILE A 102 4.73 -11.92 2.74
C ILE A 102 4.28 -13.16 3.54
N PRO A 103 3.15 -13.12 4.26
CA PRO A 103 2.65 -14.28 4.98
C PRO A 103 2.23 -15.38 4.00
N GLU A 104 2.68 -16.62 4.26
CA GLU A 104 2.42 -17.78 3.39
C GLU A 104 0.92 -18.00 3.13
N GLU A 105 0.08 -17.86 4.17
CA GLU A 105 -1.37 -17.99 4.04
C GLU A 105 -1.98 -16.93 3.13
N GLU A 106 -1.48 -15.68 3.20
CA GLU A 106 -1.96 -14.59 2.35
C GLU A 106 -1.53 -14.77 0.90
N LEU A 107 -0.30 -15.26 0.67
CA LEU A 107 0.20 -15.62 -0.65
C LEU A 107 -0.67 -16.71 -1.28
N GLN A 108 -0.87 -17.82 -0.57
CA GLN A 108 -1.68 -18.95 -1.04
C GLN A 108 -3.13 -18.53 -1.33
N ARG A 109 -3.77 -17.80 -0.41
CA ARG A 109 -5.15 -17.33 -0.59
C ARG A 109 -5.29 -16.41 -1.81
N THR A 110 -4.30 -15.54 -2.04
CA THR A 110 -4.31 -14.64 -3.20
C THR A 110 -4.13 -15.41 -4.50
N TYR A 111 -3.21 -16.38 -4.52
CA TYR A 111 -3.01 -17.26 -5.67
C TYR A 111 -4.28 -18.06 -6.03
N GLU A 112 -4.94 -18.68 -5.04
CA GLU A 112 -6.19 -19.42 -5.23
C GLU A 112 -7.32 -18.51 -5.73
N TRP A 113 -7.41 -17.28 -5.19
CA TRP A 113 -8.35 -16.29 -5.69
C TRP A 113 -8.08 -15.96 -7.16
N MET A 114 -6.82 -15.70 -7.53
CA MET A 114 -6.45 -15.39 -8.93
C MET A 114 -6.79 -16.54 -9.89
N LEU A 115 -6.58 -17.81 -9.47
CA LEU A 115 -7.01 -18.98 -10.24
C LEU A 115 -8.54 -19.03 -10.40
N GLY A 116 -9.29 -18.78 -9.31
CA GLY A 116 -10.75 -18.80 -9.34
C GLY A 116 -11.39 -17.72 -10.24
N TRP A 117 -10.63 -16.69 -10.58
CA TRP A 117 -11.02 -15.62 -11.51
C TRP A 117 -10.40 -15.76 -12.91
N ASP A 118 -9.80 -16.90 -13.24
CA ASP A 118 -9.12 -17.17 -14.52
C ASP A 118 -8.00 -16.14 -14.85
N MET A 119 -7.37 -15.55 -13.83
CA MET A 119 -6.24 -14.63 -13.99
C MET A 119 -4.89 -15.34 -14.12
N LEU A 120 -4.83 -16.61 -13.70
CA LEU A 120 -3.68 -17.50 -13.81
C LEU A 120 -4.12 -18.83 -14.42
N ASP A 121 -3.24 -19.51 -15.13
CA ASP A 121 -3.51 -20.79 -15.79
C ASP A 121 -3.21 -22.02 -14.91
N GLY A 122 -2.60 -21.80 -13.74
CA GLY A 122 -2.20 -22.86 -12.81
C GLY A 122 -0.95 -23.63 -13.23
N GLY A 123 -0.20 -23.14 -14.21
CA GLY A 123 1.05 -23.76 -14.67
C GLY A 123 2.24 -23.55 -13.72
N THR A 124 2.13 -22.61 -12.77
CA THR A 124 3.15 -22.28 -11.76
C THR A 124 2.52 -22.27 -10.37
N GLY A 125 3.29 -22.62 -9.34
CA GLY A 125 2.89 -22.51 -7.94
C GLY A 125 2.89 -21.07 -7.44
N ALA A 126 2.37 -20.82 -6.23
CA ALA A 126 2.39 -19.50 -5.61
C ALA A 126 3.83 -19.08 -5.25
N GLU A 127 4.65 -20.05 -4.86
CA GLU A 127 6.08 -19.92 -4.58
C GLU A 127 6.91 -19.52 -5.80
N ASP A 128 6.45 -19.84 -7.01
CA ASP A 128 7.15 -19.46 -8.25
C ASP A 128 6.96 -17.96 -8.57
N LEU A 129 5.98 -17.31 -7.93
CA LEU A 129 5.66 -15.89 -8.14
C LEU A 129 6.45 -14.96 -7.21
N VAL A 130 7.12 -15.50 -6.18
CA VAL A 130 7.80 -14.73 -5.14
C VAL A 130 9.19 -15.31 -4.88
N ASP A 131 10.21 -14.46 -4.83
CA ASP A 131 11.56 -14.85 -4.38
C ASP A 131 11.60 -14.94 -2.84
N GLY A 132 11.04 -16.03 -2.30
CA GLY A 132 10.89 -16.24 -0.86
C GLY A 132 12.22 -16.32 -0.10
N GLN A 133 13.28 -16.83 -0.74
CA GLN A 133 14.61 -16.87 -0.16
C GLN A 133 15.17 -15.46 0.01
N LYS A 134 15.19 -14.66 -1.08
CA LYS A 134 15.73 -13.29 -1.01
C LYS A 134 14.95 -12.41 -0.05
N GLN A 135 13.62 -12.55 -0.01
CA GLN A 135 12.77 -11.88 0.96
C GLN A 135 13.23 -12.20 2.39
N THR A 136 13.31 -13.48 2.74
CA THR A 136 13.68 -13.91 4.10
C THR A 136 15.06 -13.38 4.49
N GLU A 137 16.06 -13.58 3.64
CA GLU A 137 17.42 -13.12 3.91
C GLU A 137 17.51 -11.60 4.09
N ALA A 138 16.77 -10.82 3.28
CA ALA A 138 16.79 -9.37 3.36
C ALA A 138 16.11 -8.85 4.63
N HIS A 139 15.00 -9.46 5.07
CA HIS A 139 14.34 -9.10 6.32
C HIS A 139 15.20 -9.47 7.54
N ASP A 140 15.83 -10.65 7.54
CA ASP A 140 16.75 -11.06 8.61
C ASP A 140 17.96 -10.12 8.71
N LEU A 141 18.56 -9.77 7.57
CA LEU A 141 19.67 -8.83 7.51
C LEU A 141 19.26 -7.44 7.99
N ALA A 142 18.07 -6.96 7.62
CA ALA A 142 17.54 -5.68 8.08
C ALA A 142 17.30 -5.67 9.60
N ALA A 143 16.86 -6.78 10.19
CA ALA A 143 16.60 -6.90 11.62
C ALA A 143 17.87 -7.03 12.48
N SER A 144 18.95 -7.61 11.93
CA SER A 144 20.21 -7.84 12.65
C SER A 144 21.13 -6.61 12.75
N SER A 145 20.83 -5.52 12.06
CA SER A 145 21.69 -4.33 11.94
C SER A 145 21.34 -3.19 12.92
N ASP A 146 20.53 -3.46 13.94
CA ASP A 146 20.18 -2.55 15.05
C ASP A 146 21.24 -2.57 16.18
#